data_AF-A0AA97APP9-F1
#
_entry.id   AF-A0AA97APP9-F1
#
_cell.length_a   1.000
_cell.length_b   1.000
_cell.length_c   1.000
_cell.angle_alpha   90.00
_cell.angle_beta   90.00
_cell.angle_gamma   90.00
#
_symmetry.space_group_name_H-M   'P 1'
#
loop_
_entity.id
_entity.type
_entity.pdbx_description
1 polymer ?
#
loop_
_entity_poly.entity_id
_entity_poly.type
_entity_poly.pdbx_seq_one_letter_code
_entity_poly.pdbx_strand_id
1 'polypeptide(L)'
;MLDLACGNKEFERLSLQENPAQSFIGVDISERKSAIARQKCQAYPHVSFHVCSILCFILAFQSRPSCPNLHDQECDSGRPPYLRSL
;
A
#
# COMPACT_ATOMS: atom_id res chain seq x y z
N MET A 1 -5.23 6.31 -8.10
CA MET A 1 -6.27 6.29 -7.04
C MET A 1 -5.64 5.76 -5.76
N LEU A 2 -5.93 6.38 -4.61
CA LEU A 2 -5.48 5.91 -3.29
C LEU A 2 -6.71 5.46 -2.51
N ASP A 3 -6.64 4.29 -1.89
CA ASP A 3 -7.69 3.81 -1.00
C ASP A 3 -7.14 3.31 0.35
N LEU A 4 -7.78 3.77 1.42
CA LEU A 4 -7.39 3.56 2.81
C LEU A 4 -8.34 2.56 3.48
N ALA A 5 -7.80 1.60 4.23
CA ALA A 5 -8.54 0.43 4.73
C ALA A 5 -9.15 -0.38 3.57
N CYS A 6 -8.27 -0.67 2.60
CA CYS A 6 -8.63 -1.02 1.25
C CYS A 6 -9.31 -2.41 1.09
N GLY A 7 -9.23 -3.26 2.11
CA GLY A 7 -9.96 -4.53 2.13
C GLY A 7 -9.46 -5.56 1.11
N ASN A 8 -10.38 -6.34 0.57
CA ASN A 8 -10.10 -7.48 -0.34
C ASN A 8 -10.38 -7.16 -1.83
N LYS A 9 -10.69 -5.90 -2.16
CA LYS A 9 -10.76 -5.38 -3.54
C LYS A 9 -11.70 -6.04 -4.51
N GLU A 10 -12.91 -6.37 -4.07
CA GLU A 10 -13.96 -6.83 -5.00
C GLU A 10 -14.40 -5.73 -5.98
N PHE A 11 -14.48 -4.47 -5.52
CA PHE A 11 -15.02 -3.37 -6.32
C PHE A 11 -13.95 -2.75 -7.25
N GLU A 12 -12.75 -2.52 -6.76
CA GLU A 12 -11.68 -1.90 -7.54
C GLU A 12 -11.14 -2.81 -8.64
N ARG A 13 -11.31 -4.13 -8.50
CA ARG A 13 -11.04 -5.05 -9.61
C ARG A 13 -11.92 -4.73 -10.83
N LEU A 14 -13.18 -4.35 -10.61
CA LEU A 14 -14.10 -3.96 -11.70
C LEU A 14 -13.66 -2.63 -12.33
N SER A 15 -13.26 -1.66 -11.50
CA SER A 15 -12.72 -0.38 -11.99
C SER A 15 -11.45 -0.56 -12.83
N LEU A 16 -10.56 -1.48 -12.44
CA LEU A 16 -9.37 -1.84 -13.23
C LEU A 16 -9.70 -2.62 -14.50
N GLN A 17 -10.84 -3.33 -14.58
CA GLN A 17 -11.28 -3.95 -15.83
C GLN A 17 -11.73 -2.91 -16.86
N GLU A 18 -12.40 -1.84 -16.40
CA GLU A 18 -12.83 -0.74 -17.26
C GLU A 18 -11.66 0.17 -17.68
N ASN A 19 -10.68 0.36 -16.78
CA ASN A 19 -9.48 1.13 -17.05
C ASN A 19 -8.20 0.41 -16.57
N PRO A 20 -7.66 -0.54 -17.37
CA PRO A 20 -6.51 -1.37 -16.99
C PRO A 20 -5.21 -0.62 -16.74
N ALA A 21 -5.07 0.58 -17.31
CA ALA A 21 -3.88 1.41 -17.13
C ALA A 21 -3.94 2.29 -15.86
N GLN A 22 -5.06 2.29 -15.14
CA GLN A 22 -5.23 3.12 -13.95
C GLN A 22 -4.27 2.67 -12.83
N SER A 23 -3.45 3.59 -12.34
CA SER A 23 -2.63 3.33 -11.16
C SER A 23 -3.48 3.35 -9.88
N PHE A 24 -3.21 2.40 -9.00
CA PHE A 24 -3.94 2.21 -7.75
C PHE A 24 -2.98 1.88 -6.60
N ILE A 25 -3.18 2.52 -5.45
CA ILE A 25 -2.44 2.22 -4.21
C ILE A 25 -3.47 1.89 -3.13
N GLY A 26 -3.41 0.68 -2.59
CA GLY A 26 -4.24 0.23 -1.47
C GLY A 26 -3.43 0.13 -0.18
N VAL A 27 -3.98 0.67 0.92
CA VAL A 27 -3.39 0.56 2.26
C VAL A 27 -4.35 -0.17 3.18
N ASP A 28 -3.91 -1.23 3.83
CA ASP A 28 -4.68 -1.95 4.86
C ASP A 28 -3.75 -2.38 5.99
N ILE A 29 -4.25 -2.47 7.22
CA ILE A 29 -3.47 -2.99 8.34
C ILE A 29 -3.40 -4.53 8.32
N SER A 30 -4.36 -5.18 7.65
CA SER A 30 -4.46 -6.63 7.56
C SER A 30 -3.62 -7.16 6.40
N GLU A 31 -2.61 -7.93 6.76
CA GLU A 31 -1.79 -8.70 5.80
C GLU A 31 -2.65 -9.67 4.99
N ARG A 32 -3.56 -10.40 5.65
CA ARG A 32 -4.47 -11.35 4.99
C ARG A 32 -5.30 -10.68 3.90
N LYS A 33 -5.90 -9.52 4.18
CA LYS A 33 -6.73 -8.81 3.18
C LYS A 33 -5.88 -8.31 2.02
N SER A 34 -4.69 -7.76 2.31
CA SER A 34 -3.74 -7.30 1.29
C SER A 34 -3.23 -8.43 0.40
N ALA A 35 -2.99 -9.63 0.95
CA ALA A 35 -2.58 -10.80 0.16
C ALA A 35 -3.67 -11.23 -0.84
N ILE A 36 -4.94 -11.28 -0.39
CA ILE A 36 -6.08 -11.58 -1.27
C ILE A 36 -6.21 -10.52 -2.37
N ALA A 37 -6.08 -9.24 -2.00
CA ALA A 37 -6.14 -8.14 -2.96
C ALA A 37 -5.02 -8.21 -4.02
N ARG A 38 -3.78 -8.49 -3.60
CA ARG A 38 -2.64 -8.72 -4.51
C ARG A 38 -2.91 -9.86 -5.48
N GLN A 39 -3.39 -10.99 -4.99
CA GLN A 39 -3.70 -12.16 -5.83
C GLN A 39 -4.74 -11.82 -6.90
N LYS A 40 -5.80 -11.10 -6.53
CA LYS A 40 -6.86 -10.68 -7.47
C LYS A 40 -6.40 -9.67 -8.50
N CYS A 41 -5.47 -8.80 -8.13
CA CYS A 41 -4.96 -7.73 -8.97
C CYS A 41 -3.61 -8.05 -9.62
N GLN A 42 -3.12 -9.30 -9.55
CA GLN A 42 -1.80 -9.69 -10.05
C GLN A 42 -1.56 -9.39 -11.53
N ALA A 43 -2.63 -9.28 -12.33
CA ALA A 43 -2.57 -8.93 -13.75
C ALA A 43 -2.33 -7.43 -14.02
N TYR A 44 -2.37 -6.58 -12.98
CA TYR A 44 -2.27 -5.12 -13.11
C TYR A 44 -0.97 -4.62 -12.45
N PRO A 45 0.12 -4.42 -13.20
CA PRO A 45 1.42 -4.05 -12.62
C PRO A 45 1.46 -2.63 -12.03
N HIS A 46 0.48 -1.80 -12.34
CA HIS A 46 0.36 -0.42 -11.83
C HIS A 46 -0.38 -0.32 -10.49
N VAL A 47 -0.68 -1.47 -9.87
CA VAL A 47 -1.43 -1.61 -8.63
C VAL A 47 -0.48 -2.06 -7.52
N SER A 48 -0.43 -1.34 -6.41
CA SER A 48 0.37 -1.70 -5.24
C SER A 48 -0.47 -1.77 -3.96
N PHE A 49 -0.03 -2.63 -3.03
CA PHE A 49 -0.66 -2.82 -1.73
C PHE A 49 0.36 -2.69 -0.61
N HIS A 50 0.03 -1.91 0.42
CA HIS A 50 0.89 -1.67 1.58
C HIS A 50 0.20 -2.14 2.85
N VAL A 51 0.92 -2.96 3.63
CA VAL A 51 0.45 -3.45 4.93
C VAL A 51 1.01 -2.54 6.02
N CYS A 52 0.25 -1.52 6.39
CA CYS A 52 0.64 -0.59 7.44
C CYS A 52 -0.58 0.19 7.95
N SER A 53 -0.46 0.85 9.09
CA SER A 53 -1.46 1.82 9.51
C SER A 53 -1.43 3.04 8.59
N ILE A 54 -2.57 3.72 8.45
CA ILE A 54 -2.69 4.93 7.65
C ILE A 54 -1.69 6.00 8.12
N LEU A 55 -1.50 6.12 9.43
CA LEU A 55 -0.54 7.06 10.00
C LEU A 55 0.89 6.74 9.57
N CYS A 56 1.29 5.47 9.63
CA CYS A 56 2.61 5.03 9.16
C CYS A 56 2.82 5.34 7.67
N PHE A 57 1.81 5.03 6.85
CA PHE A 57 1.84 5.31 5.42
C PHE A 57 2.05 6.81 5.12
N ILE A 58 1.28 7.69 5.76
CA ILE A 58 1.38 9.15 5.55
C ILE A 58 2.77 9.66 5.95
N LEU A 59 3.30 9.19 7.07
CA LEU A 59 4.60 9.64 7.57
C LEU A 59 5.76 9.13 6.71
N ALA A 60 5.64 7.92 6.16
CA ALA A 60 6.59 7.38 5.18
C ALA A 60 6.52 8.12 3.83
N PHE A 61 5.35 8.62 3.43
CA PHE A 61 5.17 9.40 2.20
C PHE A 61 5.72 10.83 2.30
N GLN A 62 5.63 11.45 3.47
CA GLN A 62 6.20 12.79 3.70
C GLN A 62 7.74 12.81 3.71
N SER A 63 8.38 11.64 3.74
CA SER A 63 9.83 11.50 3.91
C SER A 63 10.59 11.03 2.65
N ARG A 64 9.96 10.89 1.47
CA ARG A 64 10.67 10.51 0.24
C ARG A 64 10.66 11.60 -0.86
N PRO A 65 11.79 12.29 -1.10
CA PRO A 65 12.14 12.72 -2.45
C PRO A 65 12.54 11.46 -3.24
N SER A 66 11.81 11.18 -4.33
CA SER A 66 12.22 10.35 -5.48
C SER A 66 13.25 9.23 -5.25
N CYS A 67 12.82 7.97 -5.14
CA CYS A 67 13.54 6.85 -5.78
C CYS A 67 12.70 5.55 -5.87
N PRO A 68 12.82 4.80 -6.98
CA PRO A 68 11.99 3.66 -7.34
C PRO A 68 12.59 2.31 -6.89
N ASN A 69 11.73 1.29 -6.83
CA ASN A 69 11.99 -0.12 -6.48
C ASN A 69 11.98 -0.42 -4.98
N LEU A 70 10.84 -0.95 -4.52
CA LEU A 70 10.69 -1.64 -3.24
C LEU A 70 10.41 -3.12 -3.55
N HIS A 71 11.46 -3.89 -3.78
CA HIS A 71 11.46 -5.31 -3.43
C HIS A 71 12.05 -5.39 -2.03
N ASP A 72 11.30 -6.00 -1.12
CA ASP A 72 11.72 -6.44 0.21
C ASP A 72 12.48 -5.42 1.08
N GLN A 73 11.72 -4.72 1.92
CA GLN A 73 12.29 -4.22 3.18
C GLN A 73 11.29 -4.53 4.30
N GLU A 74 11.67 -5.50 5.11
CA GLU A 74 11.14 -5.72 6.45
C GLU A 74 10.94 -4.36 7.12
N CYS A 75 9.72 -4.10 7.59
CA CYS A 75 9.45 -3.04 8.54
C CYS A 75 10.20 -3.38 9.83
N ASP A 76 11.49 -3.07 9.88
CA ASP A 76 12.24 -3.03 11.13
C ASP A 76 11.49 -2.08 12.07
N SER A 77 11.24 -2.59 13.27
CA SER A 77 10.57 -1.98 14.42
C SER A 77 11.26 -0.71 14.96
N GLY A 78 11.94 0.04 14.09
CA GLY A 78 12.60 1.30 14.37
C GLY A 78 11.59 2.36 14.78
N ARG A 79 11.54 2.61 16.09
CA ARG A 79 10.79 3.68 16.73
C ARG A 79 10.93 4.98 15.91
N PRO A 80 9.82 5.61 15.49
CA PRO A 80 9.91 6.78 14.62
C PRO A 80 10.66 7.94 15.31
N PRO A 81 11.33 8.81 14.55
CA PRO A 81 12.26 9.81 15.08
C PRO A 81 11.62 10.83 16.04
N TYR A 82 10.30 10.99 16.01
CA TYR A 82 9.53 11.85 16.93
C TYR A 82 9.24 11.22 18.31
N LEU A 83 9.59 9.94 18.53
CA LEU A 83 9.42 9.23 19.81
C LEU A 83 10.75 8.97 20.55
N ARG A 84 11.82 9.71 20.21
CA ARG A 84 13.14 9.60 20.88
C ARG A 84 13.28 10.41 22.19
N SER A 85 12.25 11.13 22.61
CA SER A 85 12.33 12.05 23.76
C SER A 85 11.24 11.85 24.82
N LEU A 86 10.67 10.65 24.93
CA LEU A 86 9.83 10.24 26.07
C LEU A 86 10.43 9.03 26.77
#